data_AF-A0A943DJN3-F1
#
_entry.id   AF-A0A943DJN3-F1
#
_cell.length_a   1.000
_cell.length_b   1.000
_cell.length_c   1.000
_cell.angle_alpha   90.00
_cell.angle_beta   90.00
_cell.angle_gamma   90.00
#
_symmetry.space_group_name_H-M   'P 1'
#
loop_
_entity.id
_entity.type
_entity.pdbx_description
1 polymer ?
#
loop_
_entity_poly.entity_id
_entity_poly.type
_entity_poly.pdbx_seq_one_letter_code
_entity_poly.pdbx_strand_id
1 'polypeptide(L)'
;MGAAITGEHWLDFTAAGKDKGLHLLCAHFGIPQENTYAFGDSYNDAPMLRAAAHPYLMNIAPADLKAEFATQIDDVAGVLKTLGH
;
A
#
# COMPACT_ATOMS: atom_id res chain seq x y z
N MET A 1 -1.98 1.40 18.63
CA MET A 1 -3.14 1.28 17.73
C MET A 1 -3.48 2.68 17.28
N GLY A 2 -3.17 3.03 16.03
CA GLY A 2 -3.55 4.30 15.43
C GLY A 2 -4.05 4.02 14.03
N ALA A 3 -5.36 4.14 13.84
CA ALA A 3 -5.99 4.15 12.54
C ALA A 3 -6.61 5.55 12.39
N ALA A 4 -6.15 6.30 11.39
CA ALA A 4 -6.80 7.55 11.01
C ALA A 4 -7.80 7.24 9.89
N ILE A 5 -9.07 7.54 10.15
CA ILE A 5 -10.13 7.54 9.13
C ILE A 5 -10.41 9.00 8.82
N THR A 6 -10.04 9.43 7.61
CA THR A 6 -10.46 10.72 7.04
C THR A 6 -11.31 10.41 5.81
N GLY A 7 -12.39 11.17 5.63
CA GLY A 7 -13.54 10.85 4.78
C GLY A 7 -13.18 10.39 3.36
N GLU A 8 -13.93 9.37 2.91
CA GLU A 8 -13.80 8.61 1.66
C GLU A 8 -12.44 7.90 1.45
N HIS A 9 -12.40 6.69 2.04
CA HIS A 9 -11.61 5.52 1.62
C HIS A 9 -10.08 5.60 1.62
N TRP A 10 -9.47 6.07 2.70
CA TRP A 10 -8.04 5.84 2.97
C TRP A 10 -7.85 5.14 4.32
N LEU A 11 -7.11 4.02 4.33
CA LEU A 11 -6.81 3.25 5.54
C LEU A 11 -5.29 3.08 5.68
N ASP A 12 -4.73 3.66 6.74
CA ASP A 12 -3.30 3.63 7.07
C ASP A 12 -3.03 2.58 8.18
N PHE A 13 -1.97 1.76 8.02
CA PHE A 13 -1.57 0.74 8.99
C PHE A 13 -0.14 0.96 9.49
N THR A 14 -0.02 1.42 10.75
CA THR A 14 1.28 1.48 11.45
C THR A 14 1.64 0.14 12.12
N ALA A 15 2.65 -0.51 11.53
CA ALA A 15 3.52 -1.59 12.05
C ALA A 15 2.98 -2.53 13.16
N ALA A 16 2.21 -3.56 12.77
CA ALA A 16 2.27 -4.97 13.21
C ALA A 16 1.01 -5.71 12.74
N GLY A 17 1.11 -6.59 11.73
CA GLY A 17 0.00 -7.46 11.27
C GLY A 17 -0.68 -7.07 9.95
N LYS A 18 0.04 -6.40 9.04
CA LYS A 18 -0.47 -5.86 7.76
C LYS A 18 -0.99 -6.94 6.79
N ASP A 19 -0.45 -8.16 6.86
CA ASP A 19 -0.80 -9.31 6.03
C ASP A 19 -2.24 -9.81 6.29
N LYS A 20 -2.60 -9.94 7.57
CA LYS A 20 -3.95 -10.38 7.97
C LYS A 20 -4.97 -9.25 7.87
N GLY A 21 -4.55 -8.00 8.15
CA GLY A 21 -5.41 -6.82 8.09
C GLY A 21 -6.00 -6.58 6.70
N LEU A 22 -5.16 -6.66 5.66
CA LEU A 22 -5.60 -6.45 4.28
C LEU A 22 -6.58 -7.54 3.82
N HIS A 23 -6.24 -8.82 4.03
CA HIS A 23 -7.11 -9.94 3.64
C HIS A 23 -8.46 -9.94 4.38
N LEU A 24 -8.47 -9.63 5.69
CA LEU A 24 -9.70 -9.57 6.47
C LEU A 24 -10.59 -8.38 6.07
N LEU A 25 -10.01 -7.23 5.74
CA LEU A 25 -10.79 -6.08 5.27
C LEU A 25 -11.34 -6.27 3.85
N CYS A 26 -10.53 -6.78 2.92
CA CYS A 26 -10.99 -7.09 1.57
C CYS A 26 -12.17 -8.09 1.61
N ALA A 27 -12.07 -9.11 2.45
CA ALA A 27 -13.16 -10.05 2.68
C ALA A 27 -14.40 -9.41 3.35
N HIS A 28 -14.20 -8.47 4.28
CA HIS A 28 -15.29 -7.82 5.02
C HIS A 28 -16.04 -6.76 4.20
N PHE A 29 -15.33 -5.98 3.38
CA PHE A 29 -15.88 -4.91 2.55
C PHE A 29 -16.17 -5.35 1.10
N GLY A 30 -15.85 -6.60 0.74
CA GLY A 30 -16.04 -7.12 -0.61
C GLY A 30 -15.14 -6.44 -1.65
N ILE A 31 -14.01 -5.86 -1.23
CA ILE A 31 -13.07 -5.20 -2.14
C ILE A 31 -12.27 -6.30 -2.86
N PRO A 32 -12.35 -6.39 -4.20
CA PRO A 32 -11.55 -7.34 -4.95
C PRO A 32 -10.06 -7.10 -4.68
N GLN A 33 -9.28 -8.17 -4.47
CA GLN A 33 -7.85 -8.08 -4.23
C GLN A 33 -7.14 -7.31 -5.35
N GLU A 34 -7.61 -7.46 -6.60
CA GLU A 34 -7.18 -6.72 -7.79
C GLU A 34 -7.30 -5.19 -7.67
N ASN A 35 -8.18 -4.67 -6.81
CA ASN A 35 -8.34 -3.22 -6.59
C ASN A 35 -7.54 -2.71 -5.39
N THR A 36 -6.52 -3.44 -4.94
CA THR A 36 -5.70 -3.04 -3.79
C THR A 36 -4.41 -2.35 -4.24
N TYR A 37 -4.25 -1.11 -3.77
CA TYR A 37 -3.08 -0.28 -4.00
C TYR A 37 -2.34 -0.07 -2.68
N ALA A 38 -1.01 -0.23 -2.69
CA ALA A 38 -0.18 0.01 -1.51
C ALA A 38 1.01 0.89 -1.88
N PHE A 39 1.32 1.85 -1.02
CA PHE A 39 2.44 2.77 -1.14
C PHE A 39 3.35 2.60 0.07
N GLY A 40 4.67 2.59 -0.13
CA GLY A 40 5.63 2.43 0.97
C GLY A 40 7.05 2.76 0.54
N ASP A 41 7.94 2.96 1.50
CA ASP A 41 9.30 3.43 1.25
C ASP A 41 10.37 2.64 2.03
N SER A 42 9.96 1.77 2.95
CA SER A 42 10.88 1.10 3.85
C SER A 42 10.47 -0.34 4.20
N TYR A 43 11.34 -1.06 4.90
CA TYR A 43 11.18 -2.50 5.14
C TYR A 43 9.93 -2.88 5.91
N ASN A 44 9.43 -2.00 6.77
CA ASN A 44 8.19 -2.25 7.51
C ASN A 44 6.96 -2.24 6.59
N ASP A 45 7.05 -1.70 5.37
CA ASP A 45 5.99 -1.65 4.37
C ASP A 45 6.03 -2.83 3.40
N ALA A 46 7.18 -3.49 3.26
CA ALA A 46 7.36 -4.62 2.35
C ALA A 46 6.29 -5.72 2.51
N PRO A 47 5.83 -6.11 3.72
CA PRO A 47 4.74 -7.07 3.86
C PRO A 47 3.41 -6.59 3.24
N MET A 48 3.10 -5.30 3.33
CA MET A 48 1.89 -4.71 2.75
C MET A 48 2.02 -4.61 1.23
N LEU A 49 3.18 -4.16 0.74
CA LEU A 49 3.46 -4.07 -0.69
C LEU A 49 3.39 -5.45 -1.37
N ARG A 50 3.92 -6.51 -0.75
CA ARG A 50 3.80 -7.88 -1.27
C ARG A 50 2.36 -8.39 -1.31
N ALA A 51 1.48 -7.87 -0.47
CA ALA A 51 0.11 -8.34 -0.36
C ALA A 51 -0.86 -7.62 -1.32
N ALA A 52 -0.53 -6.39 -1.72
CA ALA A 52 -1.35 -5.60 -2.64
C ALA A 52 -1.22 -6.08 -4.09
N ALA A 53 -2.28 -5.94 -4.89
CA ALA A 53 -2.23 -6.18 -6.32
C ALA A 53 -1.38 -5.14 -7.06
N HIS A 54 -1.36 -3.90 -6.54
CA HIS A 54 -0.64 -2.78 -7.12
C HIS A 54 0.29 -2.13 -6.07
N PRO A 55 1.50 -2.68 -5.87
CA PRO A 55 2.50 -2.06 -5.01
C PRO A 55 3.27 -0.95 -5.72
N TYR A 56 3.39 0.19 -5.04
CA TYR A 56 4.22 1.31 -5.44
C TYR A 56 5.27 1.59 -4.36
N LEU A 57 6.54 1.40 -4.73
CA LEU A 57 7.67 1.70 -3.85
C LEU A 57 8.13 3.15 -4.07
N MET A 58 8.37 3.92 -3.02
CA MET A 58 8.95 5.25 -3.17
C MET A 58 10.40 5.16 -3.65
N ASN A 59 10.81 6.04 -4.55
CA ASN A 59 12.15 6.04 -5.13
C ASN A 59 13.26 6.37 -4.11
N ILE A 60 12.91 6.83 -2.91
CA ILE A 60 13.87 7.01 -1.81
C ILE A 60 14.23 5.69 -1.10
N ALA A 61 13.53 4.59 -1.42
CA ALA A 61 13.68 3.32 -0.73
C ALA A 61 15.07 2.67 -0.92
N PRO A 62 15.48 1.79 0.03
CA PRO A 62 16.67 0.95 -0.08
C PRO A 62 16.77 0.17 -1.42
N ALA A 63 18.01 -0.05 -1.88
CA ALA A 63 18.28 -0.65 -3.18
C ALA A 63 17.80 -2.10 -3.32
N ASP A 64 17.78 -2.85 -2.23
CA ASP A 64 17.27 -4.22 -2.18
C ASP A 64 15.75 -4.27 -2.30
N LEU A 65 15.02 -3.33 -1.70
CA LEU A 65 13.57 -3.19 -1.95
C LEU A 65 13.29 -2.78 -3.39
N LYS A 66 14.11 -1.90 -3.98
CA LYS A 66 13.99 -1.55 -5.40
C LYS A 66 14.24 -2.72 -6.34
N ALA A 67 15.09 -3.67 -5.95
CA ALA A 67 15.30 -4.91 -6.70
C ALA A 67 14.09 -5.86 -6.62
N GLU A 68 13.28 -5.73 -5.58
CA GLU A 68 12.11 -6.57 -5.34
C GLU A 68 10.83 -6.01 -6.00
N PHE A 69 10.55 -4.72 -5.81
CA PHE A 69 9.33 -4.10 -6.32
C PHE A 69 9.61 -3.42 -7.66
N ALA A 70 8.90 -3.83 -8.71
CA ALA A 70 9.14 -3.37 -10.08
C ALA A 70 8.76 -1.89 -10.31
N THR A 71 7.79 -1.37 -9.55
CA THR A 71 7.26 -0.02 -9.75
C THR A 71 7.76 0.92 -8.67
N GLN A 72 8.59 1.88 -9.07
CA GLN A 72 9.04 2.96 -8.19
C GLN A 72 8.45 4.30 -8.60
N ILE A 73 8.13 5.13 -7.61
CA ILE A 73 7.48 6.43 -7.82
C ILE A 73 8.14 7.51 -6.96
N ASP A 74 8.08 8.75 -7.42
CA ASP A 74 8.58 9.90 -6.66
C ASP A 74 7.46 10.60 -5.87
N ASP A 75 6.20 10.46 -6.30
CA ASP A 75 5.05 11.15 -5.72
C ASP A 75 3.78 10.29 -5.74
N VAL A 76 3.22 10.03 -4.57
CA VAL A 76 1.94 9.31 -4.39
C VAL A 76 0.79 10.11 -5.01
N ALA A 77 0.74 11.43 -4.81
CA ALA A 77 -0.37 12.25 -5.29
C ALA A 77 -0.47 12.25 -6.82
N GLY A 78 0.68 12.28 -7.50
CA GLY A 78 0.78 12.09 -8.94
C GLY A 78 0.16 10.77 -9.41
N VAL A 79 0.47 9.66 -8.73
CA VAL A 79 -0.12 8.34 -9.04
C VAL A 79 -1.63 8.34 -8.82
N LEU A 80 -2.11 8.88 -7.69
CA LEU A 80 -3.54 8.89 -7.38
C LEU A 80 -4.37 9.61 -8.46
N LYS A 81 -3.87 10.73 -8.97
CA LYS A 81 -4.49 11.44 -10.10
C LYS A 81 -4.62 10.57 -11.35
N THR A 82 -3.64 9.71 -11.62
CA THR A 82 -3.72 8.78 -12.77
C THR A 82 -4.73 7.66 -12.56
N LEU A 83 -5.01 7.31 -11.30
CA LEU A 83 -6.02 6.32 -10.93
C LEU A 83 -7.43 6.92 -10.87
N GLY A 84 -7.58 8.23 -11.07
CA GLY A 84 -8.87 8.93 -11.04
C GLY A 84 -9.34 9.34 -9.65
N HIS A 85 -8.42 9.46 -8.70
CA HIS A 85 -8.64 10.01 -7.35
C HIS A 85 -8.03 11.42 -7.23
#